data_AF-A0A2A6J4S0-F1
#
_entry.id   AF-A0A2A6J4S0-F1
#
_cell.length_a   1.000
_cell.length_b   1.000
_cell.length_c   1.000
_cell.angle_alpha   90.00
_cell.angle_beta   90.00
_cell.angle_gamma   90.00
#
_symmetry.space_group_name_H-M   'P 1'
#
loop_
_entity.id
_entity.type
_entity.pdbx_description
1 polymer ?
#
loop_
_entity_poly.entity_id
_entity_poly.type
_entity_poly.pdbx_seq_one_letter_code
_entity_poly.pdbx_strand_id
1 'polypeptide(L)'
;MGSSILEKFLSRNSVSPTNHLPLVHSAEAFILKKSLSEGVLKTAKCSVFKNEDLLYFFVGRPAYKKDAVEEGEYWELPSCIVFEFGITDSVRVFPFDSGAFSAGRYPQYINMMSIQDFEINPSELNIKRAIGAFFKTNKDYYRLNPISPQSFANVHDVDATEEEILALHKLIQDRSKRFDDRRFSIEMQFPREFSFSERKPIFAIFPENYIQSEKFMSWIDKHDIILETYPYYPLRRDYYYSAIYEKLEKYYRESGIYEI
;
A
#
# COMPACT_ATOMS: atom_id res chain seq x y z
N MET A 1 -20.71 -1.89 -15.82
CA MET A 1 -20.00 -3.03 -15.20
C MET A 1 -20.73 -3.37 -13.91
N GLY A 2 -20.95 -4.65 -13.63
CA GLY A 2 -21.59 -5.06 -12.38
C GLY A 2 -20.66 -4.82 -11.18
N SER A 3 -21.24 -4.63 -10.00
CA SER A 3 -20.49 -4.59 -8.73
C SER A 3 -19.73 -5.91 -8.55
N SER A 4 -18.46 -5.84 -8.15
CA SER A 4 -17.65 -7.01 -7.76
C SER A 4 -18.26 -7.74 -6.56
N ILE A 5 -17.77 -8.96 -6.28
CA ILE A 5 -18.19 -9.72 -5.09
C ILE A 5 -17.77 -8.97 -3.82
N LEU A 6 -16.55 -8.46 -3.77
CA LEU A 6 -16.08 -7.68 -2.63
C LEU A 6 -16.90 -6.41 -2.41
N GLU A 7 -17.26 -5.67 -3.46
CA GLU A 7 -18.07 -4.46 -3.34
C GLU A 7 -19.49 -4.76 -2.81
N LYS A 8 -20.10 -5.87 -3.27
CA LYS A 8 -21.39 -6.33 -2.73
C LYS A 8 -21.28 -6.69 -1.25
N PHE A 9 -20.21 -7.36 -0.86
CA PHE A 9 -19.93 -7.68 0.54
C PHE A 9 -19.76 -6.40 1.39
N LEU A 10 -18.98 -5.42 0.93
CA LEU A 10 -18.73 -4.17 1.67
C LEU A 10 -19.96 -3.27 1.78
N SER A 11 -20.87 -3.32 0.80
CA SER A 11 -22.07 -2.48 0.80
C SER A 11 -23.19 -3.00 1.71
N ARG A 12 -23.32 -4.32 1.88
CA ARG A 12 -24.36 -4.93 2.74
C ARG A 12 -23.96 -5.03 4.22
N ASN A 13 -22.67 -5.10 4.53
CA ASN A 13 -22.20 -5.22 5.91
C ASN A 13 -22.06 -3.84 6.57
N SER A 14 -22.65 -3.69 7.76
CA SER A 14 -22.55 -2.46 8.57
C SER A 14 -21.18 -2.41 9.26
N VAL A 15 -20.15 -2.05 8.51
CA VAL A 15 -18.78 -1.94 9.01
C VAL A 15 -18.55 -0.51 9.51
N SER A 16 -18.06 -0.38 10.75
CA SER A 16 -17.58 0.91 11.25
C SER A 16 -16.36 1.33 10.42
N PRO A 17 -16.44 2.43 9.65
CA PRO A 17 -15.32 2.90 8.86
C PRO A 17 -14.19 3.37 9.78
N THR A 18 -12.94 3.10 9.41
CA THR A 18 -11.78 3.63 10.13
C THR A 18 -11.44 5.06 9.69
N ASN A 19 -10.52 5.73 10.40
CA ASN A 19 -9.92 6.98 9.91
C ASN A 19 -9.14 6.75 8.62
N HIS A 20 -8.92 7.84 7.88
CA HIS A 20 -8.12 7.79 6.66
C HIS A 20 -6.69 7.32 6.94
N LEU A 21 -6.21 6.46 6.06
CA LEU A 21 -4.78 6.19 5.93
C LEU A 21 -4.24 6.93 4.71
N PRO A 22 -3.02 7.48 4.78
CA PRO A 22 -2.43 8.21 3.67
C PRO A 22 -2.10 7.29 2.49
N LEU A 23 -1.78 7.88 1.34
CA LEU A 23 -1.27 7.14 0.19
C LEU A 23 0.26 7.05 0.29
N VAL A 24 0.78 5.84 0.14
CA VAL A 24 2.22 5.57 0.20
C VAL A 24 2.70 5.11 -1.17
N HIS A 25 3.68 5.82 -1.71
CA HIS A 25 4.40 5.41 -2.91
C HIS A 25 5.81 4.97 -2.53
N SER A 26 6.16 3.73 -2.86
CA SER A 26 7.46 3.13 -2.53
C SER A 26 8.20 2.74 -3.79
N ALA A 27 9.48 3.10 -3.86
CA ALA A 27 10.38 2.72 -4.94
C ALA A 27 11.83 2.82 -4.44
N GLU A 28 12.80 2.58 -5.32
CA GLU A 28 14.21 2.80 -5.01
C GLU A 28 14.50 4.29 -4.79
N ALA A 29 15.40 4.59 -3.84
CA ALA A 29 15.76 5.96 -3.47
C ALA A 29 16.17 6.80 -4.69
N PHE A 30 16.87 6.21 -5.65
CA PHE A 30 17.23 6.85 -6.91
C PHE A 30 16.01 7.40 -7.66
N ILE A 31 14.97 6.58 -7.80
CA ILE A 31 13.74 6.89 -8.54
C ILE A 31 12.96 7.98 -7.80
N LEU A 32 12.82 7.85 -6.48
CA LEU A 32 12.07 8.81 -5.69
C LEU A 32 12.78 10.16 -5.58
N LYS A 33 14.11 10.18 -5.39
CA LYS A 33 14.88 11.43 -5.42
C LYS A 33 14.75 12.12 -6.78
N LYS A 34 14.75 11.37 -7.89
CA LYS A 34 14.51 11.94 -9.22
C LYS A 34 13.12 12.57 -9.30
N SER A 35 12.09 11.86 -8.82
CA SER A 35 10.70 12.34 -8.78
C SER A 35 10.55 13.63 -7.95
N LEU A 36 11.19 13.70 -6.78
CA LEU A 36 11.28 14.93 -5.96
C LEU A 36 11.93 16.07 -6.73
N SER A 37 13.10 15.83 -7.34
CA SER A 37 13.78 16.88 -8.10
C SER A 37 12.99 17.38 -9.31
N GLU A 38 12.18 16.52 -9.93
CA GLU A 38 11.32 16.86 -11.08
C GLU A 38 9.95 17.43 -10.65
N GLY A 39 9.56 17.27 -9.38
CA GLY A 39 8.27 17.70 -8.86
C GLY A 39 7.08 16.88 -9.38
N VAL A 40 7.31 15.62 -9.78
CA VAL A 40 6.28 14.76 -10.40
C VAL A 40 6.53 13.28 -10.11
N LEU A 41 5.46 12.53 -9.87
CA LEU A 41 5.46 11.06 -9.96
C LEU A 41 4.95 10.65 -11.33
N LYS A 42 5.78 9.90 -12.06
CA LYS A 42 5.50 9.45 -13.41
C LYS A 42 4.81 8.09 -13.40
N THR A 43 3.92 7.89 -14.36
CA THR A 43 3.34 6.57 -14.64
C THR A 43 4.40 5.65 -15.25
N ALA A 44 4.15 4.35 -15.19
CA ALA A 44 4.96 3.35 -15.86
C ALA A 44 4.07 2.33 -16.58
N LYS A 45 4.59 1.75 -17.65
CA LYS A 45 3.90 0.67 -18.39
C LYS A 45 3.54 -0.47 -17.45
N CYS A 46 2.27 -0.82 -17.43
CA CYS A 46 1.78 -1.94 -16.65
C CYS A 46 1.95 -3.27 -17.40
N SER A 47 2.49 -4.27 -16.71
CA SER A 47 2.57 -5.66 -17.22
C SER A 47 1.26 -6.45 -17.05
N VAL A 48 0.39 -6.03 -16.13
CA VAL A 48 -0.89 -6.67 -15.81
C VAL A 48 -1.99 -6.16 -16.75
N PHE A 49 -2.22 -4.85 -16.73
CA PHE A 49 -3.21 -4.13 -17.51
C PHE A 49 -2.55 -3.62 -18.79
N LYS A 50 -2.56 -4.47 -19.82
CA LYS A 50 -1.82 -4.25 -21.07
C LYS A 50 -2.22 -2.92 -21.72
N ASN A 51 -1.22 -2.19 -22.19
CA ASN A 51 -1.35 -0.88 -22.85
C ASN A 51 -1.80 0.27 -21.94
N GLU A 52 -1.71 0.10 -20.62
CA GLU A 52 -1.96 1.18 -19.67
C GLU A 52 -0.65 1.63 -19.01
N ASP A 53 -0.49 2.95 -18.91
CA ASP A 53 0.55 3.59 -18.10
C ASP A 53 -0.08 3.96 -16.75
N LEU A 54 0.41 3.35 -15.68
CA LEU A 54 -0.21 3.42 -14.37
C LEU A 54 0.79 3.87 -13.30
N LEU A 55 0.27 4.62 -12.34
CA LEU A 55 0.94 4.99 -11.10
C LEU A 55 0.25 4.28 -9.93
N TYR A 56 1.04 3.63 -9.08
CA TYR A 56 0.55 2.80 -7.99
C TYR A 56 0.83 3.46 -6.65
N PHE A 57 -0.18 3.42 -5.78
CA PHE A 57 -0.05 3.75 -4.37
C PHE A 57 -0.60 2.60 -3.55
N PHE A 58 -0.11 2.48 -2.32
CA PHE A 58 -0.71 1.60 -1.32
C PHE A 58 -1.29 2.44 -0.20
N VAL A 59 -2.48 2.05 0.26
CA VAL A 59 -3.14 2.73 1.38
C VAL A 59 -2.41 2.37 2.66
N GLY A 60 -1.79 3.37 3.28
CA GLY A 60 -1.18 3.28 4.61
C GLY A 60 0.07 2.42 4.74
N ARG A 61 0.49 1.65 3.73
CA ARG A 61 1.59 0.67 3.87
C ARG A 61 2.67 0.88 2.81
N PRO A 62 3.97 0.78 3.13
CA PRO A 62 5.06 0.85 2.16
C PRO A 62 5.23 -0.53 1.52
N ALA A 63 4.20 -0.95 0.79
CA ALA A 63 4.02 -2.35 0.42
C ALA A 63 4.80 -2.74 -0.84
N TYR A 64 5.18 -1.82 -1.72
CA TYR A 64 5.98 -2.21 -2.90
C TYR A 64 7.34 -2.74 -2.48
N LYS A 65 7.63 -3.98 -2.87
CA LYS A 65 8.91 -4.65 -2.62
C LYS A 65 9.44 -5.31 -3.88
N LYS A 66 10.74 -5.23 -4.06
CA LYS A 66 11.50 -6.06 -4.98
C LYS A 66 12.36 -7.02 -4.16
N ASP A 67 12.28 -8.29 -4.50
CA ASP A 67 13.16 -9.32 -3.95
C ASP A 67 14.60 -9.00 -4.35
N ALA A 68 15.51 -8.91 -3.39
CA ALA A 68 16.91 -8.61 -3.63
C ALA A 68 17.82 -9.51 -2.79
N VAL A 69 18.59 -10.34 -3.50
CA VAL A 69 19.55 -11.26 -2.89
C VAL A 69 20.93 -10.64 -2.69
N GLU A 70 21.19 -9.48 -3.31
CA GLU A 70 22.47 -8.79 -3.28
C GLU A 70 22.46 -7.58 -2.34
N GLU A 71 23.65 -7.18 -1.92
CA GLU A 71 23.89 -5.85 -1.32
C GLU A 71 23.57 -4.79 -2.36
N GLY A 72 22.98 -3.68 -1.93
CA GLY A 72 22.66 -2.56 -2.81
C GLY A 72 23.27 -1.28 -2.29
N GLU A 73 23.66 -0.42 -3.21
CA GLU A 73 24.12 0.92 -2.87
C GLU A 73 22.98 1.77 -2.31
N TYR A 74 23.29 2.86 -1.59
CA TYR A 74 22.26 3.66 -0.90
C TYR A 74 21.16 4.16 -1.86
N TRP A 75 21.46 4.38 -3.14
CA TRP A 75 20.47 4.80 -4.15
C TRP A 75 19.55 3.66 -4.64
N GLU A 76 19.89 2.40 -4.39
CA GLU A 76 19.08 1.22 -4.71
C GLU A 76 18.19 0.79 -3.55
N LEU A 77 18.39 1.36 -2.37
CA LEU A 77 17.63 1.01 -1.18
C LEU A 77 16.18 1.48 -1.29
N PRO A 78 15.25 0.74 -0.67
CA PRO A 78 13.84 1.10 -0.71
C PRO A 78 13.60 2.43 0.01
N SER A 79 12.74 3.27 -0.53
CA SER A 79 12.35 4.54 0.05
C SER A 79 10.85 4.72 -0.16
N CYS A 80 10.25 5.67 0.55
CA CYS A 80 8.85 6.01 0.30
C CYS A 80 8.57 7.49 0.41
N ILE A 81 7.52 7.92 -0.29
CA ILE A 81 6.91 9.23 -0.17
C ILE A 81 5.44 9.00 0.19
N VAL A 82 4.96 9.80 1.13
CA VAL A 82 3.61 9.73 1.68
C VAL A 82 2.85 11.01 1.33
N PHE A 83 1.59 10.84 0.97
CA PHE A 83 0.66 11.90 0.60
C PHE A 83 -0.62 11.78 1.40
N GLU A 84 -1.32 12.90 1.60
CA GLU A 84 -2.69 12.84 2.11
C GLU A 84 -3.55 11.92 1.24
N PHE A 85 -4.54 11.29 1.88
CA PHE A 85 -5.47 10.43 1.17
C PHE A 85 -6.24 11.25 0.14
N GLY A 86 -6.37 10.73 -1.07
CA GLY A 86 -7.28 11.31 -2.05
C GLY A 86 -7.56 10.33 -3.17
N ILE A 87 -8.85 10.09 -3.40
CA ILE A 87 -9.35 9.08 -4.33
C ILE A 87 -9.50 9.59 -5.77
N THR A 88 -9.53 10.91 -5.96
CA THR A 88 -9.73 11.56 -7.26
C THR A 88 -8.76 11.01 -8.29
N ASP A 89 -9.30 10.64 -9.46
CA ASP A 89 -8.60 10.04 -10.61
C ASP A 89 -8.13 8.60 -10.44
N SER A 90 -8.42 7.94 -9.31
CA SER A 90 -8.16 6.51 -9.19
C SER A 90 -9.08 5.73 -10.12
N VAL A 91 -8.50 4.86 -10.94
CA VAL A 91 -9.26 4.03 -11.89
C VAL A 91 -9.64 2.68 -11.29
N ARG A 92 -8.78 2.11 -10.44
CA ARG A 92 -8.96 0.75 -9.88
C ARG A 92 -8.36 0.67 -8.48
N VAL A 93 -9.02 -0.08 -7.61
CA VAL A 93 -8.57 -0.38 -6.24
C VAL A 93 -8.67 -1.87 -6.00
N PHE A 94 -7.62 -2.50 -5.48
CA PHE A 94 -7.60 -3.91 -5.13
C PHE A 94 -7.21 -4.10 -3.67
N PRO A 95 -7.74 -5.13 -2.98
CA PRO A 95 -7.39 -5.42 -1.59
C PRO A 95 -6.01 -6.09 -1.48
N PHE A 96 -5.19 -6.12 -2.53
CA PHE A 96 -3.86 -6.72 -2.55
C PHE A 96 -3.08 -6.17 -3.76
N ASP A 97 -1.80 -6.55 -3.86
CA ASP A 97 -0.95 -6.22 -5.00
C ASP A 97 -1.41 -6.96 -6.26
N SER A 98 -1.90 -6.21 -7.25
CA SER A 98 -2.46 -6.80 -8.48
C SER A 98 -1.39 -7.46 -9.35
N GLY A 99 -0.15 -6.97 -9.28
CA GLY A 99 1.01 -7.58 -9.93
C GLY A 99 1.36 -8.95 -9.34
N ALA A 100 1.30 -9.07 -8.01
CA ALA A 100 1.52 -10.34 -7.32
C ALA A 100 0.43 -11.37 -7.66
N PHE A 101 -0.84 -10.94 -7.75
CA PHE A 101 -1.95 -11.78 -8.20
C PHE A 101 -1.71 -12.30 -9.62
N SER A 102 -1.47 -11.41 -10.59
CA SER A 102 -1.30 -11.81 -11.99
C SER A 102 -0.04 -12.63 -12.27
N ALA A 103 0.97 -12.51 -11.41
CA ALA A 103 2.17 -13.36 -11.44
C ALA A 103 1.97 -14.73 -10.75
N GLY A 104 0.77 -15.04 -10.24
CA GLY A 104 0.46 -16.30 -9.57
C GLY A 104 1.16 -16.47 -8.23
N ARG A 105 1.56 -15.39 -7.56
CA ARG A 105 2.30 -15.44 -6.27
C ARG A 105 1.41 -15.80 -5.07
N TYR A 106 0.09 -15.73 -5.22
CA TYR A 106 -0.85 -16.14 -4.18
C TYR A 106 -1.20 -17.63 -4.25
N PRO A 107 -1.82 -18.21 -3.21
CA PRO A 107 -2.26 -19.60 -3.23
C PRO A 107 -3.26 -19.89 -4.35
N GLN A 108 -3.35 -21.17 -4.76
CA GLN A 108 -4.28 -21.61 -5.81
C GLN A 108 -5.74 -21.22 -5.53
N TYR A 109 -6.17 -21.26 -4.26
CA TYR A 109 -7.54 -20.90 -3.88
C TYR A 109 -7.89 -19.42 -4.11
N ILE A 110 -6.88 -18.55 -4.32
CA ILE A 110 -7.05 -17.15 -4.75
C ILE A 110 -6.90 -17.04 -6.26
N ASN A 111 -5.83 -17.62 -6.83
CA ASN A 111 -5.51 -17.47 -8.26
C ASN A 111 -6.51 -18.17 -9.20
N MET A 112 -7.38 -19.04 -8.68
CA MET A 112 -8.46 -19.65 -9.46
C MET A 112 -9.68 -18.75 -9.66
N MET A 113 -9.77 -17.64 -8.93
CA MET A 113 -10.85 -16.65 -9.00
C MET A 113 -10.48 -15.51 -9.96
N SER A 114 -11.44 -14.68 -10.37
CA SER A 114 -11.15 -13.52 -11.19
C SER A 114 -10.62 -12.37 -10.33
N ILE A 115 -9.61 -11.63 -10.83
CA ILE A 115 -9.13 -10.43 -10.11
C ILE A 115 -10.25 -9.38 -9.97
N GLN A 116 -11.18 -9.32 -10.94
CA GLN A 116 -12.33 -8.42 -10.91
C GLN A 116 -13.30 -8.74 -9.77
N ASP A 117 -13.33 -9.97 -9.25
CA ASP A 117 -14.21 -10.33 -8.13
C ASP A 117 -13.78 -9.63 -6.82
N PHE A 118 -12.50 -9.25 -6.75
CA PHE A 118 -11.89 -8.55 -5.61
C PHE A 118 -11.81 -7.04 -5.79
N GLU A 119 -12.20 -6.47 -6.92
CA GLU A 119 -12.08 -5.03 -7.16
C GLU A 119 -12.93 -4.24 -6.15
N ILE A 120 -12.37 -3.18 -5.55
CA ILE A 120 -13.10 -2.26 -4.68
C ILE A 120 -13.49 -1.06 -5.53
N ASN A 121 -14.77 -0.65 -5.50
CA ASN A 121 -15.16 0.56 -6.21
C ASN A 121 -14.41 1.77 -5.59
N PRO A 122 -13.68 2.59 -6.38
CA PRO A 122 -12.85 3.68 -5.87
C PRO A 122 -13.67 4.72 -5.08
N SER A 123 -13.77 4.52 -3.77
CA SER A 123 -14.36 5.47 -2.85
C SER A 123 -13.66 5.39 -1.51
N GLU A 124 -13.55 6.54 -0.85
CA GLU A 124 -12.98 6.63 0.49
C GLU A 124 -13.73 5.71 1.48
N LEU A 125 -15.06 5.71 1.41
CA LEU A 125 -15.91 4.91 2.28
C LEU A 125 -15.66 3.41 2.08
N ASN A 126 -15.52 2.94 0.84
CA ASN A 126 -15.29 1.51 0.57
C ASN A 126 -13.91 1.05 1.02
N ILE A 127 -12.88 1.88 0.87
CA ILE A 127 -11.54 1.58 1.39
C ILE A 127 -11.57 1.46 2.92
N LYS A 128 -12.23 2.41 3.61
CA LYS A 128 -12.42 2.36 5.06
C LYS A 128 -13.22 1.14 5.50
N ARG A 129 -14.28 0.78 4.77
CA ARG A 129 -15.06 -0.44 5.01
C ARG A 129 -14.23 -1.69 4.80
N ALA A 130 -13.38 -1.75 3.78
CA ALA A 130 -12.47 -2.88 3.57
C ALA A 130 -11.53 -3.05 4.78
N ILE A 131 -10.89 -1.96 5.23
CA ILE A 131 -10.05 -2.00 6.44
C ILE A 131 -10.84 -2.46 7.67
N GLY A 132 -11.99 -1.84 7.93
CA GLY A 132 -12.83 -2.17 9.08
C GLY A 132 -13.33 -3.62 9.05
N ALA A 133 -13.68 -4.14 7.88
CA ALA A 133 -14.25 -5.47 7.72
C ALA A 133 -13.25 -6.57 8.06
N PHE A 134 -11.98 -6.39 7.68
CA PHE A 134 -10.95 -7.41 7.85
C PHE A 134 -10.03 -7.17 9.06
N PHE A 135 -9.93 -5.94 9.58
CA PHE A 135 -8.96 -5.59 10.64
C PHE A 135 -9.53 -4.78 11.82
N LYS A 136 -10.73 -4.20 11.71
CA LYS A 136 -11.34 -3.26 12.68
C LYS A 136 -10.62 -1.92 12.83
N THR A 137 -9.29 -1.90 12.92
CA THR A 137 -8.51 -0.67 13.17
C THR A 137 -7.42 -0.46 12.13
N ASN A 138 -7.01 0.81 11.95
CA ASN A 138 -5.88 1.18 11.09
C ASN A 138 -4.57 0.52 11.54
N LYS A 139 -4.35 0.39 12.85
CA LYS A 139 -3.17 -0.24 13.43
C LYS A 139 -3.14 -1.74 13.14
N ASP A 140 -4.27 -2.40 13.27
CA ASP A 140 -4.39 -3.83 12.96
C ASP A 140 -4.20 -4.10 11.47
N TYR A 141 -4.73 -3.24 10.60
CA TYR A 141 -4.44 -3.31 9.16
C TYR A 141 -2.95 -3.14 8.86
N TYR A 142 -2.32 -2.12 9.45
CA TYR A 142 -0.89 -1.87 9.24
C TYR A 142 0.00 -3.04 9.68
N ARG A 143 -0.31 -3.64 10.83
CA ARG A 143 0.41 -4.77 11.41
C ARG A 143 -0.02 -6.13 10.85
N LEU A 144 -0.95 -6.16 9.90
CA LEU A 144 -1.58 -7.38 9.39
C LEU A 144 -2.12 -8.28 10.51
N ASN A 145 -2.94 -7.72 11.40
CA ASN A 145 -3.64 -8.44 12.47
C ASN A 145 -5.13 -8.55 12.12
N PRO A 146 -5.52 -9.46 11.23
CA PRO A 146 -6.91 -9.57 10.83
C PRO A 146 -7.81 -10.05 11.97
N ILE A 147 -9.10 -9.79 11.82
CA ILE A 147 -10.15 -10.41 12.62
C ILE A 147 -10.04 -11.94 12.52
N SER A 148 -10.23 -12.64 13.65
CA SER A 148 -10.19 -14.11 13.69
C SER A 148 -11.33 -14.74 12.86
N PRO A 149 -11.21 -16.01 12.40
CA PRO A 149 -12.26 -16.68 11.63
C PRO A 149 -13.62 -16.65 12.32
N GLN A 150 -13.63 -16.96 13.62
CA GLN A 150 -14.86 -16.97 14.41
C GLN A 150 -15.48 -15.59 14.52
N SER A 151 -14.68 -14.56 14.78
CA SER A 151 -15.20 -13.19 14.85
C SER A 151 -15.66 -12.67 13.50
N PHE A 152 -14.99 -13.05 12.40
CA PHE A 152 -15.38 -12.66 11.06
C PHE A 152 -16.74 -13.24 10.67
N ALA A 153 -16.95 -14.55 10.90
CA ALA A 153 -18.22 -15.23 10.63
C ALA A 153 -19.38 -14.77 11.55
N ASN A 154 -19.06 -14.27 12.76
CA ASN A 154 -20.08 -13.74 13.67
C ASN A 154 -20.49 -12.30 13.34
N VAL A 155 -19.57 -11.50 12.79
CA VAL A 155 -19.78 -10.07 12.51
C VAL A 155 -20.33 -9.84 11.11
N HIS A 156 -19.94 -10.68 10.15
CA HIS A 156 -20.35 -10.58 8.77
C HIS A 156 -21.22 -11.75 8.38
N ASP A 157 -22.26 -11.47 7.61
CA ASP A 157 -23.17 -12.50 7.07
C ASP A 157 -22.51 -13.19 5.87
N VAL A 158 -21.60 -14.13 6.14
CA VAL A 158 -20.84 -14.88 5.14
C VAL A 158 -21.13 -16.37 5.22
N ASP A 159 -21.43 -16.98 4.07
CA ASP A 159 -21.69 -18.42 3.96
C ASP A 159 -20.75 -19.11 2.93
N ALA A 160 -20.99 -20.40 2.71
CA ALA A 160 -20.15 -21.22 1.83
C ALA A 160 -20.17 -20.80 0.35
N THR A 161 -21.12 -19.96 -0.07
CA THR A 161 -21.27 -19.42 -1.43
C THR A 161 -20.58 -18.07 -1.63
N GLU A 162 -19.82 -17.62 -0.63
CA GLU A 162 -19.00 -16.42 -0.70
C GLU A 162 -17.51 -16.78 -0.66
N GLU A 163 -17.13 -17.69 -1.55
CA GLU A 163 -15.80 -18.27 -1.63
C GLU A 163 -14.73 -17.20 -1.81
N GLU A 164 -14.97 -16.12 -2.57
CA GLU A 164 -14.01 -15.04 -2.77
C GLU A 164 -13.73 -14.28 -1.46
N ILE A 165 -14.77 -13.99 -0.67
CA ILE A 165 -14.61 -13.29 0.61
C ILE A 165 -13.88 -14.19 1.62
N LEU A 166 -14.27 -15.46 1.70
CA LEU A 166 -13.62 -16.46 2.56
C LEU A 166 -12.17 -16.70 2.16
N ALA A 167 -11.89 -16.78 0.86
CA ALA A 167 -10.55 -16.92 0.30
C ALA A 167 -9.70 -15.70 0.64
N LEU A 168 -10.23 -14.48 0.43
CA LEU A 168 -9.54 -13.24 0.77
C LEU A 168 -9.22 -13.20 2.27
N HIS A 169 -10.19 -13.51 3.14
CA HIS A 169 -9.96 -13.55 4.59
C HIS A 169 -8.88 -14.56 4.98
N LYS A 170 -8.93 -15.76 4.39
CA LYS A 170 -7.91 -16.80 4.59
C LYS A 170 -6.53 -16.36 4.13
N LEU A 171 -6.43 -15.68 2.99
CA LEU A 171 -5.16 -15.13 2.48
C LEU A 171 -4.54 -14.14 3.46
N ILE A 172 -5.36 -13.27 4.07
CA ILE A 172 -4.89 -12.28 5.06
C ILE A 172 -4.32 -12.97 6.31
N GLN A 173 -4.96 -14.06 6.74
CA GLN A 173 -4.60 -14.80 7.96
C GLN A 173 -3.38 -15.70 7.78
N ASP A 174 -3.08 -16.12 6.56
CA ASP A 174 -1.95 -16.99 6.28
C ASP A 174 -0.68 -16.31 6.78
N ARG A 175 0.02 -16.90 7.76
CA ARG A 175 1.30 -16.37 8.29
C ARG A 175 2.51 -17.05 7.68
N SER A 176 2.33 -17.96 6.72
CA SER A 176 3.44 -18.68 6.12
C SER A 176 4.41 -17.70 5.46
N LYS A 177 5.71 -18.03 5.53
CA LYS A 177 6.78 -17.29 4.83
C LYS A 177 6.74 -17.54 3.31
N ARG A 178 5.81 -18.36 2.83
CA ARG A 178 5.70 -18.79 1.44
C ARG A 178 5.03 -17.74 0.57
N PHE A 179 4.23 -16.87 1.17
CA PHE A 179 3.48 -15.84 0.46
C PHE A 179 3.96 -14.46 0.86
N ASP A 180 3.87 -13.59 -0.12
CA ASP A 180 4.27 -12.20 -0.04
C ASP A 180 3.57 -11.47 1.13
N ASP A 181 4.32 -10.72 1.93
CA ASP A 181 3.76 -9.96 3.07
C ASP A 181 2.96 -8.71 2.63
N ARG A 182 2.91 -8.46 1.32
CA ARG A 182 1.91 -7.62 0.64
C ARG A 182 0.51 -8.25 0.61
N ARG A 183 0.31 -9.45 1.16
CA ARG A 183 -1.04 -10.00 1.39
C ARG A 183 -1.85 -8.95 2.17
N PHE A 184 -2.89 -8.45 1.53
CA PHE A 184 -3.73 -7.36 2.00
C PHE A 184 -3.06 -6.00 2.23
N SER A 185 -2.41 -5.51 1.18
CA SER A 185 -2.09 -4.09 1.03
C SER A 185 -3.05 -3.52 -0.02
N ILE A 186 -3.95 -2.63 0.39
CA ILE A 186 -4.91 -2.03 -0.55
C ILE A 186 -4.13 -1.19 -1.56
N GLU A 187 -4.14 -1.64 -2.81
CA GLU A 187 -3.47 -1.01 -3.94
C GLU A 187 -4.45 -0.08 -4.65
N MET A 188 -3.99 1.11 -4.99
CA MET A 188 -4.73 2.10 -5.77
C MET A 188 -3.95 2.44 -7.04
N GLN A 189 -4.66 2.50 -8.15
CA GLN A 189 -4.08 2.73 -9.47
C GLN A 189 -4.61 4.01 -10.08
N PHE A 190 -3.71 4.78 -10.70
CA PHE A 190 -4.00 6.06 -11.32
C PHE A 190 -3.47 6.07 -12.77
N PRO A 191 -4.25 6.58 -13.74
CA PRO A 191 -3.90 6.55 -15.16
C PRO A 191 -3.10 7.78 -15.61
N ARG A 192 -2.63 8.60 -14.66
CA ARG A 192 -1.95 9.87 -14.94
C ARG A 192 -0.80 10.10 -13.97
N GLU A 193 0.15 10.91 -14.43
CA GLU A 193 1.21 11.43 -13.59
C GLU A 193 0.66 12.42 -12.55
N PHE A 194 1.31 12.49 -11.39
CA PHE A 194 0.93 13.40 -10.31
C PHE A 194 2.00 14.45 -10.10
N SER A 195 1.64 15.72 -10.32
CA SER A 195 2.52 16.83 -9.97
C SER A 195 2.46 17.12 -8.47
N PHE A 196 3.60 17.44 -7.86
CA PHE A 196 3.69 17.80 -6.45
C PHE A 196 3.11 19.17 -6.14
N SER A 197 2.79 19.98 -7.15
CA SER A 197 1.97 21.18 -6.98
C SER A 197 0.48 20.85 -6.79
N GLU A 198 -0.01 19.76 -7.38
CA GLU A 198 -1.40 19.30 -7.24
C GLU A 198 -1.59 18.49 -5.95
N ARG A 199 -0.62 17.62 -5.66
CA ARG A 199 -0.62 16.78 -4.47
C ARG A 199 0.75 16.78 -3.82
N LYS A 200 0.88 17.63 -2.81
CA LYS A 200 2.11 17.82 -2.05
C LYS A 200 2.45 16.57 -1.23
N PRO A 201 3.69 16.07 -1.28
CA PRO A 201 4.18 15.11 -0.30
C PRO A 201 4.11 15.68 1.12
N ILE A 202 3.77 14.86 2.11
CA ILE A 202 3.73 15.27 3.52
C ILE A 202 4.84 14.62 4.36
N PHE A 203 5.30 13.45 3.95
CA PHE A 203 6.34 12.70 4.66
C PHE A 203 7.17 11.87 3.68
N ALA A 204 8.45 11.68 3.98
CA ALA A 204 9.36 10.90 3.16
C ALA A 204 10.35 10.11 4.02
N ILE A 205 10.72 8.92 3.56
CA ILE A 205 11.77 8.10 4.18
C ILE A 205 12.84 7.81 3.13
N PHE A 206 14.09 8.19 3.44
CA PHE A 206 15.26 7.98 2.58
C PHE A 206 16.47 7.45 3.38
N PRO A 207 17.47 6.83 2.72
CA PRO A 207 18.77 6.58 3.33
C PRO A 207 19.40 7.87 3.86
N GLU A 208 20.10 7.78 4.99
CA GLU A 208 20.76 8.92 5.63
C GLU A 208 21.73 9.67 4.71
N ASN A 209 22.33 9.00 3.72
CA ASN A 209 23.26 9.61 2.77
C ASN A 209 22.67 10.84 2.06
N TYR A 210 21.35 10.88 1.86
CA TYR A 210 20.69 12.00 1.19
C TYR A 210 20.71 13.31 2.00
N ILE A 211 20.88 13.25 3.33
CA ILE A 211 20.94 14.46 4.17
C ILE A 211 22.23 15.26 3.95
N GLN A 212 23.26 14.62 3.39
CA GLN A 212 24.53 15.28 3.05
C GLN A 212 24.40 16.16 1.80
N SER A 213 23.31 16.03 1.05
CA SER A 213 23.07 16.85 -0.14
C SER A 213 22.26 18.10 0.21
N GLU A 214 22.92 19.26 0.22
CA GLU A 214 22.24 20.55 0.40
C GLU A 214 21.10 20.77 -0.58
N LYS A 215 21.26 20.31 -1.83
CA LYS A 215 20.22 20.40 -2.86
C LYS A 215 18.98 19.58 -2.51
N PHE A 216 19.18 18.38 -1.97
CA PHE A 216 18.06 17.52 -1.55
C PHE A 216 17.34 18.13 -0.35
N MET A 217 18.10 18.52 0.69
CA MET A 217 17.54 19.13 1.90
C MET A 217 16.82 20.43 1.62
N SER A 218 17.40 21.31 0.79
CA SER A 218 16.73 22.55 0.37
C SER A 218 15.38 22.30 -0.30
N TRP A 219 15.25 21.19 -1.04
CA TRP A 219 13.99 20.81 -1.68
C TRP A 219 12.98 20.31 -0.65
N ILE A 220 13.40 19.44 0.28
CA ILE A 220 12.58 18.95 1.39
C ILE A 220 12.04 20.11 2.24
N ASP A 221 12.92 21.03 2.64
CA ASP A 221 12.58 22.19 3.48
C ASP A 221 11.65 23.16 2.76
N LYS A 222 11.94 23.47 1.49
CA LYS A 222 11.10 24.35 0.65
C LYS A 222 9.67 23.82 0.54
N HIS A 223 9.53 22.51 0.48
CA HIS A 223 8.22 21.86 0.38
C HIS A 223 7.73 21.40 1.73
N ASP A 224 8.32 21.77 2.87
CA ASP A 224 7.80 21.44 4.20
C ASP A 224 7.36 19.96 4.29
N ILE A 225 8.30 19.07 3.93
CA ILE A 225 8.13 17.62 3.96
C ILE A 225 8.85 17.12 5.20
N ILE A 226 8.16 16.33 6.02
CA ILE A 226 8.80 15.67 7.15
C ILE A 226 9.68 14.54 6.60
N LEU A 227 10.99 14.65 6.80
CA LEU A 227 11.96 13.63 6.38
C LEU A 227 12.41 12.79 7.58
N GLU A 228 12.23 11.48 7.47
CA GLU A 228 12.88 10.50 8.34
C GLU A 228 13.94 9.74 7.54
N THR A 229 14.97 9.27 8.24
CA THR A 229 16.06 8.51 7.62
C THR A 229 16.37 7.22 8.35
N TYR A 230 17.12 6.37 7.66
CA TYR A 230 17.69 5.16 8.23
C TYR A 230 19.16 5.02 7.79
N PRO A 231 20.01 4.41 8.62
CA PRO A 231 21.43 4.29 8.34
C PRO A 231 21.71 3.36 7.17
N TYR A 232 22.81 3.61 6.46
CA TYR A 232 23.29 2.71 5.42
C TYR A 232 24.33 1.74 5.96
N TYR A 233 24.11 0.46 5.69
CA TYR A 233 24.98 -0.67 5.97
C TYR A 233 25.17 -1.55 4.72
N PRO A 234 26.28 -2.30 4.58
CA PRO A 234 26.45 -3.27 3.52
C PRO A 234 25.59 -4.51 3.80
N LEU A 235 24.28 -4.38 3.59
CA LEU A 235 23.26 -5.38 3.83
C LEU A 235 22.47 -5.62 2.56
N ARG A 236 21.84 -6.80 2.49
CA ARG A 236 20.82 -7.08 1.48
C ARG A 236 19.72 -6.02 1.54
N ARG A 237 19.26 -5.59 0.36
CA ARG A 237 18.24 -4.53 0.23
C ARG A 237 16.94 -4.86 0.98
N ASP A 238 16.56 -6.13 1.06
CA ASP A 238 15.34 -6.57 1.74
C ASP A 238 15.34 -6.27 3.25
N TYR A 239 16.51 -6.10 3.87
CA TYR A 239 16.61 -5.83 5.31
C TYR A 239 16.19 -4.41 5.68
N TYR A 240 16.15 -3.50 4.70
CA TYR A 240 15.80 -2.11 4.92
C TYR A 240 14.30 -1.86 5.02
N TYR A 241 13.46 -2.79 4.55
CA TYR A 241 12.00 -2.61 4.65
C TYR A 241 11.54 -2.49 6.10
N SER A 242 12.17 -3.20 7.05
CA SER A 242 11.80 -3.08 8.47
C SER A 242 11.97 -1.66 9.01
N ALA A 243 13.06 -0.98 8.63
CA ALA A 243 13.30 0.41 9.01
C ALA A 243 12.22 1.35 8.45
N ILE A 244 11.81 1.16 7.19
CA ILE A 244 10.72 1.94 6.59
C ILE A 244 9.41 1.72 7.35
N TYR A 245 9.08 0.47 7.67
CA TYR A 245 7.88 0.15 8.44
C TYR A 245 7.92 0.77 9.84
N GLU A 246 9.07 0.78 10.52
CA GLU A 246 9.23 1.41 11.83
C GLU A 246 9.01 2.92 11.77
N LYS A 247 9.65 3.62 10.82
CA LYS A 247 9.55 5.09 10.71
C LYS A 247 8.15 5.53 10.31
N LEU A 248 7.50 4.81 9.40
CA LEU A 248 6.14 5.13 8.98
C LEU A 248 5.12 4.89 10.11
N GLU A 249 5.31 3.83 10.90
CA GLU A 249 4.46 3.57 12.06
C GLU A 249 4.61 4.64 13.15
N LYS A 250 5.85 5.08 13.40
CA LYS A 250 6.14 6.20 14.30
C LYS A 250 5.40 7.45 13.83
N TYR A 251 5.52 7.80 12.56
CA TYR A 251 4.82 8.93 11.96
C TYR A 251 3.30 8.85 12.15
N TYR A 252 2.68 7.69 11.90
CA TYR A 252 1.23 7.52 12.09
C TYR A 252 0.78 7.65 13.54
N ARG A 253 1.59 7.18 14.48
CA ARG A 253 1.32 7.32 15.91
C ARG A 253 1.40 8.79 16.35
N GLU A 254 2.43 9.50 15.92
CA GLU A 254 2.66 10.91 16.28
C GLU A 254 1.65 11.85 15.59
N SER A 255 1.16 11.49 14.40
CA SER A 255 0.18 12.26 13.64
C SER A 255 -1.29 11.96 14.00
N GLY A 256 -1.55 11.06 14.96
CA GLY A 256 -2.92 10.67 15.37
C GLY A 256 -3.69 9.85 14.32
N ILE A 257 -3.01 9.29 13.31
CA ILE A 257 -3.62 8.46 12.26
C ILE A 257 -4.08 7.10 12.83
N TYR A 258 -3.36 6.58 13.83
CA TYR A 258 -3.86 5.50 14.65
C TYR A 258 -4.76 6.07 15.74
N GLU A 259 -6.01 5.63 15.78
CA GLU A 259 -6.81 5.73 16.98
C GLU A 259 -6.14 4.83 18.04
N ILE A 260 -5.66 5.42 19.13
CA ILE A 260 -5.08 4.73 20.28
C ILE A 260 -6.17 4.55 21.34
#